data_AF-A0A947YYA0-F1
#
_entry.id   AF-A0A947YYA0-F1
#
_cell.length_a   1.000
_cell.length_b   1.000
_cell.length_c   1.000
_cell.angle_alpha   90.00
_cell.angle_beta   90.00
_cell.angle_gamma   90.00
#
_symmetry.space_group_name_H-M   'P 1'
#
loop_
_entity.id
_entity.type
_entity.pdbx_description
1 polymer ?
#
loop_
_entity_poly.entity_id
_entity_poly.type
_entity_poly.pdbx_seq_one_letter_code
_entity_poly.pdbx_strand_id
1 'polypeptide(L)'
;MFKLAVSILNSVEKAQVSLNAAKNCLSTWPEDPSIKALADELLLRANNTISTLVPRHEKSLTEELTQLEELRDDAFRAACSYLESFAMLPGSDKGEDAIFILERINPNGFGFLKESYISETGILNERLAFLSTPEVAPRISNLNFGPFVDAIRNSNDVFLENLEKRNAAMDAKPVTMKATIPDLDNAIKAVWSTVLVLKGEERAAAVFADFFTALANQRSRISRKRKPDSPDSPSL
;
A
#
# COMPACT_ATOMS: atom_id res chain seq x y z
N MET A 1 -4.55 -3.87 33.54
CA MET A 1 -5.25 -4.44 32.36
C MET A 1 -5.31 -3.46 31.18
N PHE A 2 -5.67 -2.18 31.36
CA PHE A 2 -5.78 -1.18 30.28
C PHE A 2 -4.45 -0.87 29.55
N LYS A 3 -3.31 -0.85 30.24
CA LYS A 3 -1.96 -0.64 29.63
C LYS A 3 -1.65 -1.63 28.49
N LEU A 4 -2.05 -2.89 28.63
CA LEU A 4 -1.84 -3.94 27.62
C LEU A 4 -2.87 -3.87 26.48
N ALA A 5 -3.96 -3.14 26.69
CA ALA A 5 -5.05 -3.03 25.75
C ALA A 5 -4.70 -1.98 24.67
N VAL A 6 -4.19 -0.82 25.08
CA VAL A 6 -3.83 0.28 24.17
C VAL A 6 -2.78 -0.12 23.12
N SER A 7 -1.87 -1.05 23.41
CA SER A 7 -0.83 -1.49 22.46
C SER A 7 -1.33 -2.43 21.36
N ILE A 8 -2.54 -2.98 21.49
CA ILE A 8 -3.06 -3.97 20.53
C ILE A 8 -3.68 -3.26 19.32
N LEU A 9 -4.33 -2.10 19.52
CA LEU A 9 -5.00 -1.38 18.43
C LEU A 9 -4.02 -0.89 17.36
N ASN A 10 -4.40 -1.05 16.09
CA ASN A 10 -3.70 -0.35 15.01
C ASN A 10 -3.88 1.17 15.17
N SER A 11 -2.92 1.95 14.69
CA SER A 11 -2.83 3.38 15.00
C SER A 11 -4.03 4.20 14.49
N VAL A 12 -4.66 3.79 13.40
CA VAL A 12 -5.85 4.47 12.83
C VAL A 12 -7.09 4.17 13.67
N GLU A 13 -7.35 2.89 13.94
CA GLU A 13 -8.47 2.47 14.81
C GLU A 13 -8.32 3.13 16.20
N LYS A 14 -7.11 3.17 16.75
CA LYS A 14 -6.78 3.81 18.02
C LYS A 14 -7.13 5.31 18.02
N ALA A 15 -6.72 6.05 17.00
CA ALA A 15 -7.03 7.47 16.92
C ALA A 15 -8.54 7.73 16.77
N GLN A 16 -9.24 6.89 15.99
CA GLN A 16 -10.68 7.02 15.79
C GLN A 16 -11.49 6.76 17.07
N VAL A 17 -11.19 5.69 17.82
CA VAL A 17 -11.88 5.43 19.09
C VAL A 17 -11.53 6.46 20.17
N SER A 18 -10.34 7.07 20.09
CA SER A 18 -9.92 8.15 20.99
C SER A 18 -10.70 9.44 20.76
N LEU A 19 -11.05 9.76 19.50
CA LEU A 19 -11.94 10.88 19.20
C LEU A 19 -13.33 10.69 19.83
N ASN A 20 -13.87 9.48 19.75
CA ASN A 20 -15.18 9.18 20.34
C ASN A 20 -15.14 9.29 21.87
N ALA A 21 -14.09 8.76 22.51
CA ALA A 21 -13.90 8.89 23.96
C ALA A 21 -13.78 10.36 24.40
N ALA A 22 -12.99 11.18 23.68
CA ALA A 22 -12.88 12.60 23.96
C ALA A 22 -14.22 13.34 23.82
N LYS A 23 -14.97 13.07 22.74
CA LYS A 23 -16.30 13.65 22.53
C LYS A 23 -17.29 13.25 23.61
N ASN A 24 -17.26 11.99 24.04
CA ASN A 24 -18.10 11.48 25.13
C ASN A 24 -17.77 12.15 26.47
N CYS A 25 -16.48 12.39 26.77
CA CYS A 25 -16.09 13.17 27.94
C CYS A 25 -16.67 14.59 27.89
N LEU A 26 -16.50 15.28 26.76
CA LEU A 26 -16.94 16.67 26.58
C LEU A 26 -18.46 16.83 26.60
N SER A 27 -19.21 15.83 26.13
CA SER A 27 -20.68 15.85 26.17
C SER A 27 -21.23 15.48 27.56
N THR A 28 -20.56 14.57 28.28
CA THR A 28 -21.04 14.06 29.57
C THR A 28 -20.67 15.00 30.72
N TRP A 29 -19.51 15.64 30.66
CA TRP A 29 -19.01 16.54 31.71
C TRP A 29 -18.44 17.85 31.13
N PRO A 30 -19.29 18.68 30.48
CA PRO A 30 -18.84 19.91 29.83
C PRO A 30 -18.26 20.95 30.79
N GLU A 31 -18.71 20.93 32.05
CA GLU A 31 -18.33 21.89 33.09
C GLU A 31 -17.19 21.39 34.00
N ASP A 32 -16.67 20.17 33.81
CA ASP A 32 -15.56 19.64 34.62
C ASP A 32 -14.21 20.06 34.00
N PRO A 33 -13.49 21.02 34.59
CA PRO A 33 -12.31 21.61 33.96
C PRO A 33 -11.16 20.61 33.79
N SER A 34 -11.04 19.63 34.70
CA SER A 34 -9.99 18.62 34.66
C SER A 34 -10.24 17.61 33.54
N ILE A 35 -11.50 17.17 33.38
CA ILE A 35 -11.87 16.25 32.29
C ILE A 35 -11.84 16.97 30.95
N LYS A 36 -12.32 18.21 30.88
CA LYS A 36 -12.34 19.01 29.66
C LYS A 36 -10.94 19.23 29.08
N ALA A 37 -9.99 19.69 29.89
CA ALA A 37 -8.61 19.92 29.44
C ALA A 37 -7.95 18.65 28.87
N LEU A 38 -8.14 17.50 29.53
CA LEU A 38 -7.59 16.23 29.08
C LEU A 38 -8.32 15.69 27.84
N ALA A 39 -9.63 15.90 27.73
CA ALA A 39 -10.40 15.49 26.56
C ALA A 39 -10.05 16.34 25.33
N ASP A 40 -9.84 17.65 25.50
CA ASP A 40 -9.37 18.54 24.44
C ASP A 40 -7.96 18.16 23.98
N GLU A 41 -7.06 17.82 24.91
CA GLU A 41 -5.73 17.31 24.57
C GLU A 41 -5.83 15.98 23.81
N LEU A 42 -6.65 15.03 24.26
CA LEU A 42 -6.87 13.77 23.56
C LEU A 42 -7.42 13.98 22.15
N LEU A 43 -8.35 14.92 21.98
CA LEU A 43 -8.93 15.28 20.69
C LEU A 43 -7.88 15.86 19.74
N LEU A 44 -7.03 16.77 20.23
CA LEU A 44 -5.90 17.32 19.47
C LEU A 44 -4.93 16.22 19.03
N ARG A 45 -4.49 15.36 19.96
CA ARG A 45 -3.54 14.27 19.67
C ARG A 45 -4.11 13.24 18.71
N ALA A 46 -5.39 12.89 18.85
CA ALA A 46 -6.06 11.95 17.95
C ALA A 46 -6.21 12.53 16.53
N ASN A 47 -6.59 13.81 16.40
CA ASN A 47 -6.65 14.48 15.10
C ASN A 47 -5.28 14.60 14.43
N ASN A 48 -4.23 14.95 15.19
CA ASN A 48 -2.86 14.97 14.68
C ASN A 48 -2.39 13.57 14.23
N THR A 49 -2.84 12.53 14.92
CA THR A 49 -2.52 11.15 14.57
C THR A 49 -3.27 10.72 13.30
N ILE A 50 -4.52 11.13 13.12
CA ILE A 50 -5.29 10.86 11.88
C ILE A 50 -4.71 11.63 10.69
N SER A 51 -4.36 12.90 10.86
CA SER A 51 -3.78 13.71 9.78
C SER A 51 -2.40 13.21 9.36
N THR A 52 -1.65 12.58 10.26
CA THR A 52 -0.34 11.96 9.95
C THR A 52 -0.44 10.53 9.44
N LEU A 53 -1.46 9.76 9.83
CA LEU A 53 -1.65 8.36 9.43
C LEU A 53 -2.53 8.18 8.19
N VAL A 54 -3.29 9.19 7.77
CA VAL A 54 -4.10 9.16 6.55
C VAL A 54 -3.54 10.15 5.54
N PRO A 55 -2.52 9.78 4.75
CA PRO A 55 -2.18 10.54 3.57
C PRO A 55 -3.23 10.19 2.52
N ARG A 56 -4.27 11.02 2.38
CA ARG A 56 -5.22 10.92 1.25
C ARG A 56 -4.49 10.87 -0.11
N HIS A 57 -3.28 11.44 -0.18
CA HIS A 57 -2.41 11.41 -1.36
C HIS A 57 -1.72 10.06 -1.60
N GLU A 58 -1.40 9.25 -0.59
CA GLU A 58 -0.72 7.97 -0.82
C GLU A 58 -1.61 6.92 -1.45
N LYS A 59 -2.91 6.92 -1.10
CA LYS A 59 -3.87 6.05 -1.77
C LYS A 59 -3.99 6.42 -3.25
N SER A 60 -4.11 7.72 -3.54
CA SER A 60 -4.15 8.24 -4.93
C SER A 60 -2.88 7.92 -5.70
N LEU A 61 -1.69 8.14 -5.11
CA LEU A 61 -0.40 7.86 -5.76
C LEU A 61 -0.17 6.36 -5.95
N THR A 62 -0.64 5.52 -5.02
CA THR A 62 -0.54 4.07 -5.15
C THR A 62 -1.50 3.56 -6.23
N GLU A 63 -2.74 4.06 -6.27
CA GLU A 63 -3.72 3.71 -7.31
C GLU A 63 -3.26 4.18 -8.70
N GLU A 64 -2.73 5.40 -8.81
CA GLU A 64 -2.14 5.93 -10.03
C GLU A 64 -0.95 5.08 -10.49
N LEU A 65 -0.06 4.71 -9.57
CA LEU A 65 1.09 3.87 -9.90
C LEU A 65 0.67 2.47 -10.37
N THR A 66 -0.36 1.87 -9.77
CA THR A 66 -0.93 0.59 -10.23
C THR A 66 -1.51 0.69 -11.64
N GLN A 67 -2.21 1.79 -11.97
CA GLN A 67 -2.73 1.98 -13.34
C GLN A 67 -1.60 2.15 -14.36
N LEU A 68 -0.52 2.84 -13.98
CA LEU A 68 0.66 3.01 -14.84
C LEU A 68 1.44 1.71 -15.02
N GLU A 69 1.51 0.88 -13.97
CA GLU A 69 2.05 -0.49 -14.03
C GLU A 69 1.27 -1.34 -15.03
N GLU A 70 -0.07 -1.36 -14.92
CA GLU A 70 -0.94 -2.07 -15.85
C GLU A 70 -0.74 -1.60 -17.30
N LEU A 71 -0.66 -0.28 -17.52
CA LEU A 71 -0.42 0.29 -18.85
C LEU A 71 0.93 -0.13 -19.44
N ARG A 72 1.99 -0.12 -18.63
CA ARG A 72 3.34 -0.56 -19.01
C ARG A 72 3.35 -2.04 -19.38
N ASP A 73 2.73 -2.86 -18.53
CA ASP A 73 2.63 -4.29 -18.73
C ASP A 73 1.82 -4.64 -19.98
N ASP A 74 0.72 -3.92 -20.23
CA ASP A 74 -0.11 -4.10 -21.42
C ASP A 74 0.62 -3.67 -22.69
N ALA A 75 1.40 -2.59 -22.65
CA ALA A 75 2.27 -2.21 -23.77
C ALA A 75 3.27 -3.34 -24.10
N PHE A 76 3.86 -3.97 -23.09
CA PHE A 76 4.76 -5.10 -23.27
C PHE A 76 4.05 -6.35 -23.82
N ARG A 77 2.87 -6.69 -23.29
CA ARG A 77 2.05 -7.81 -23.77
C ARG A 77 1.62 -7.60 -25.22
N ALA A 78 1.16 -6.41 -25.57
CA ALA A 78 0.76 -6.06 -26.93
C ALA A 78 1.92 -6.21 -27.92
N ALA A 79 3.12 -5.79 -27.52
CA ALA A 79 4.33 -5.95 -28.31
C ALA A 79 4.68 -7.43 -28.55
N CYS A 80 4.57 -8.27 -27.52
CA CYS A 80 4.78 -9.71 -27.66
C CYS A 80 3.74 -10.36 -28.57
N SER A 81 2.45 -10.05 -28.40
CA SER A 81 1.37 -10.59 -29.25
C SER A 81 1.52 -10.17 -30.71
N TYR A 82 2.02 -8.95 -30.97
CA TYR A 82 2.34 -8.51 -32.33
C TYR A 82 3.45 -9.37 -32.96
N LEU A 83 4.54 -9.63 -32.24
CA LEU A 83 5.62 -10.51 -32.73
C LEU A 83 5.14 -11.96 -32.92
N GLU A 84 4.37 -12.49 -31.97
CA GLU A 84 3.77 -13.83 -32.06
C GLU A 84 2.93 -13.98 -33.34
N SER A 85 2.20 -12.93 -33.75
CA SER A 85 1.40 -12.96 -34.97
C SER A 85 2.22 -13.19 -36.24
N PHE A 86 3.46 -12.68 -36.29
CA PHE A 86 4.39 -12.93 -37.40
C PHE A 86 5.12 -14.26 -37.24
N ALA A 87 5.46 -14.66 -36.01
CA ALA A 87 6.13 -15.92 -35.73
C ALA A 87 5.29 -17.15 -36.16
N MET A 88 3.96 -17.00 -36.21
CA MET A 88 3.05 -18.05 -36.70
C MET A 88 3.05 -18.23 -38.22
N LEU A 89 3.75 -17.39 -39.00
CA LEU A 89 3.83 -17.47 -40.46
C LEU A 89 5.10 -18.22 -40.89
N PRO A 90 5.00 -19.53 -41.23
CA PRO A 90 6.18 -20.33 -41.55
C PRO A 90 6.88 -19.86 -42.83
N GLY A 91 8.22 -19.79 -42.79
CA GLY A 91 9.07 -19.57 -43.96
C GLY A 91 9.08 -18.14 -44.50
N SER A 92 8.68 -17.15 -43.71
CA SER A 92 8.79 -15.73 -44.06
C SER A 92 9.94 -15.06 -43.32
N ASP A 93 10.68 -14.17 -43.99
CA ASP A 93 11.74 -13.35 -43.37
C ASP A 93 11.22 -12.59 -42.14
N LYS A 94 9.95 -12.16 -42.17
CA LYS A 94 9.27 -11.53 -41.04
C LYS A 94 9.04 -12.49 -39.87
N GLY A 95 8.74 -13.76 -40.14
CA GLY A 95 8.62 -14.77 -39.10
C GLY A 95 9.94 -14.99 -38.37
N GLU A 96 11.03 -15.12 -39.11
CA GLU A 96 12.37 -15.28 -38.52
C GLU A 96 12.80 -14.05 -37.71
N ASP A 97 12.57 -12.84 -38.23
CA ASP A 97 12.83 -11.60 -37.50
C ASP A 97 12.00 -11.51 -36.20
N ALA A 98 10.73 -11.90 -36.27
CA ALA A 98 9.84 -11.83 -35.11
C ALA A 98 10.23 -12.84 -34.03
N ILE A 99 10.58 -14.07 -34.41
CA ILE A 99 11.10 -15.09 -33.49
C ILE A 99 12.38 -14.61 -32.83
N PHE A 100 13.33 -14.08 -33.60
CA PHE A 100 14.59 -13.57 -33.08
C PHE A 100 14.39 -12.50 -31.99
N ILE A 101 13.49 -11.54 -32.24
CA ILE A 101 13.20 -10.50 -31.24
C ILE A 101 12.46 -11.12 -30.03
N LEU A 102 11.45 -11.95 -30.28
CA LEU A 102 10.59 -12.53 -29.23
C LEU A 102 11.37 -13.40 -28.25
N GLU A 103 12.27 -14.26 -28.74
CA GLU A 103 13.11 -15.12 -27.90
C GLU A 103 14.00 -14.31 -26.96
N ARG A 104 14.44 -13.13 -27.38
CA ARG A 104 15.29 -12.27 -26.56
C ARG A 104 14.49 -11.42 -25.56
N ILE A 105 13.35 -10.88 -25.98
CA ILE A 105 12.55 -10.01 -25.11
C ILE A 105 11.58 -10.79 -24.21
N ASN A 106 11.24 -12.03 -24.51
CA ASN A 106 10.28 -12.84 -23.73
C ASN A 106 10.73 -14.30 -23.51
N PRO A 107 11.98 -14.56 -23.06
CA PRO A 107 12.55 -15.92 -23.01
C PRO A 107 11.81 -16.89 -22.09
N ASN A 108 11.23 -16.38 -21.00
CA ASN A 108 10.55 -17.17 -19.97
C ASN A 108 9.07 -16.77 -19.83
N GLY A 109 8.49 -16.14 -20.84
CA GLY A 109 7.14 -15.57 -20.78
C GLY A 109 7.02 -14.39 -19.81
N PHE A 110 5.77 -14.08 -19.44
CA PHE A 110 5.39 -12.89 -18.67
C PHE A 110 5.63 -13.01 -17.15
N GLY A 111 6.36 -14.02 -16.69
CA GLY A 111 6.56 -14.28 -15.25
C GLY A 111 7.23 -13.13 -14.50
N PHE A 112 8.10 -12.39 -15.19
CA PHE A 112 8.82 -11.25 -14.61
C PHE A 112 7.90 -10.06 -14.27
N LEU A 113 6.72 -9.93 -14.89
CA LEU A 113 5.70 -8.89 -14.63
C LEU A 113 4.94 -9.08 -13.30
N LYS A 114 5.45 -9.93 -12.41
CA LYS A 114 4.88 -10.19 -11.08
C LYS A 114 5.93 -10.07 -9.99
N GLU A 115 7.08 -9.49 -10.33
CA GLU A 115 8.21 -9.35 -9.43
C GLU A 115 8.13 -8.00 -8.70
N SER A 116 9.22 -7.60 -8.05
CA SER A 116 9.28 -6.24 -7.50
C SER A 116 9.45 -5.21 -8.61
N TYR A 117 8.95 -3.99 -8.41
CA TYR A 117 9.10 -2.88 -9.38
C TYR A 117 10.55 -2.65 -9.83
N ILE A 118 11.51 -2.82 -8.92
CA ILE A 118 12.95 -2.68 -9.23
C ILE A 118 13.39 -3.77 -10.22
N SER A 119 12.97 -5.01 -9.98
CA SER A 119 13.32 -6.14 -10.86
C SER A 119 12.66 -5.99 -12.23
N GLU A 120 11.36 -5.71 -12.25
CA GLU A 120 10.59 -5.49 -13.49
C GLU A 120 11.18 -4.38 -14.35
N THR A 121 11.44 -3.22 -13.75
CA THR A 121 12.02 -2.08 -14.44
C THR A 121 13.41 -2.41 -14.96
N GLY A 122 14.24 -3.10 -14.17
CA GLY A 122 15.58 -3.52 -14.59
C GLY A 122 15.54 -4.43 -15.82
N ILE A 123 14.65 -5.42 -15.80
CA ILE A 123 14.45 -6.36 -16.91
C ILE A 123 13.90 -5.64 -18.14
N LEU A 124 12.92 -4.74 -17.97
CA LEU A 124 12.33 -3.99 -19.08
C LEU A 124 13.37 -3.06 -19.75
N ASN A 125 14.22 -2.41 -18.95
CA ASN A 125 15.30 -1.57 -19.43
C ASN A 125 16.36 -2.38 -20.19
N GLU A 126 16.72 -3.59 -19.73
CA GLU A 126 17.61 -4.50 -20.47
C GLU A 126 17.03 -4.83 -21.85
N ARG A 127 15.73 -5.11 -21.92
CA ARG A 127 15.04 -5.45 -23.17
C ARG A 127 14.95 -4.25 -24.12
N LEU A 128 14.62 -3.07 -23.59
CA LEU A 128 14.63 -1.82 -24.36
C LEU A 128 16.04 -1.49 -24.88
N ALA A 129 17.09 -1.76 -24.09
CA ALA A 129 18.47 -1.59 -24.53
C ALA A 129 18.81 -2.53 -25.70
N PHE A 130 18.43 -3.82 -25.60
CA PHE A 130 18.56 -4.77 -26.71
C PHE A 130 17.83 -4.29 -27.97
N LEU A 131 16.57 -3.86 -27.84
CA LEU A 131 15.76 -3.33 -28.95
C LEU A 131 16.36 -2.07 -29.59
N SER A 132 17.24 -1.36 -28.87
CA SER A 132 17.91 -0.15 -29.36
C SER A 132 19.28 -0.44 -30.00
N THR A 133 19.69 -1.71 -30.10
CA THR A 133 20.97 -2.07 -30.71
C THR A 133 20.95 -1.94 -32.25
N PRO A 134 22.09 -1.60 -32.89
CA PRO A 134 22.18 -1.51 -34.35
C PRO A 134 21.85 -2.81 -35.07
N GLU A 135 22.10 -3.95 -34.43
CA GLU A 135 21.80 -5.28 -34.96
C GLU A 135 20.28 -5.51 -35.13
N VAL A 136 19.47 -4.97 -34.22
CA VAL A 136 18.03 -5.19 -34.15
C VAL A 136 17.25 -4.17 -34.99
N ALA A 137 17.84 -2.99 -35.26
CA ALA A 137 17.19 -1.90 -35.99
C ALA A 137 16.63 -2.30 -37.38
N PRO A 138 17.33 -3.08 -38.24
CA PRO A 138 16.78 -3.52 -39.52
C PRO A 138 15.53 -4.41 -39.35
N ARG A 139 15.52 -5.28 -38.34
CA ARG A 139 14.41 -6.19 -38.04
C ARG A 139 13.19 -5.43 -37.54
N ILE A 140 13.40 -4.44 -36.67
CA ILE A 140 12.34 -3.52 -36.21
C ILE A 140 11.71 -2.80 -37.40
N SER A 141 12.51 -2.34 -38.35
CA SER A 141 12.03 -1.69 -39.57
C SER A 141 11.21 -2.64 -40.45
N ASN A 142 11.71 -3.86 -40.70
CA ASN A 142 11.03 -4.87 -41.52
C ASN A 142 9.65 -5.27 -40.94
N LEU A 143 9.57 -5.35 -39.62
CA LEU A 143 8.35 -5.69 -38.89
C LEU A 143 7.42 -4.50 -38.64
N ASN A 144 7.82 -3.26 -38.97
CA ASN A 144 7.14 -2.04 -38.51
C ASN A 144 6.91 -2.04 -36.99
N PHE A 145 7.88 -2.56 -36.21
CA PHE A 145 7.74 -2.76 -34.77
C PHE A 145 8.06 -1.50 -33.94
N GLY A 146 8.59 -0.45 -34.58
CA GLY A 146 8.99 0.80 -33.92
C GLY A 146 7.93 1.38 -32.96
N PRO A 147 6.64 1.48 -33.36
CA PRO A 147 5.59 2.00 -32.48
C PRO A 147 5.40 1.22 -31.17
N PHE A 148 5.65 -0.10 -31.17
CA PHE A 148 5.57 -0.92 -29.96
C PHE A 148 6.77 -0.68 -29.05
N VAL A 149 7.97 -0.52 -29.61
CA VAL A 149 9.18 -0.14 -28.85
C VAL A 149 8.97 1.20 -28.16
N ASP A 150 8.43 2.18 -28.89
CA ASP A 150 8.13 3.50 -28.34
C ASP A 150 7.02 3.45 -27.28
N ALA A 151 5.98 2.63 -27.46
CA ALA A 151 4.94 2.43 -26.46
C ALA A 151 5.48 1.83 -25.15
N ILE A 152 6.36 0.82 -25.22
CA ILE A 152 7.01 0.23 -24.05
C ILE A 152 7.89 1.28 -23.36
N ARG A 153 8.71 2.02 -24.12
CA ARG A 153 9.58 3.06 -23.57
C ARG A 153 8.79 4.15 -22.86
N ASN A 154 7.79 4.72 -23.54
CA ASN A 154 6.99 5.82 -22.99
C ASN A 154 6.22 5.40 -21.73
N SER A 155 5.60 4.23 -21.74
CA SER A 155 4.87 3.74 -20.56
C SER A 155 5.79 3.44 -19.38
N ASN A 156 7.01 2.93 -19.63
CA ASN A 156 8.02 2.71 -18.60
C ASN A 156 8.58 4.03 -18.04
N ASP A 157 8.86 5.02 -18.88
CA ASP A 157 9.36 6.34 -18.44
C ASP A 157 8.33 7.05 -17.56
N VAL A 158 7.04 7.02 -17.96
CA VAL A 158 5.95 7.58 -17.14
C VAL A 158 5.78 6.83 -15.82
N PHE A 159 5.90 5.50 -15.82
CA PHE A 159 5.87 4.70 -14.60
C PHE A 159 7.02 5.08 -13.65
N LEU A 160 8.25 5.20 -14.18
CA LEU A 160 9.44 5.56 -13.41
C LEU A 160 9.33 6.95 -12.78
N GLU A 161 8.86 7.94 -13.53
CA GLU A 161 8.67 9.30 -13.03
C GLU A 161 7.70 9.32 -11.83
N ASN A 162 6.61 8.54 -11.90
CA ASN A 162 5.62 8.46 -10.83
C ASN A 162 6.09 7.61 -9.65
N LEU A 163 6.90 6.57 -9.90
CA LEU A 163 7.56 5.82 -8.85
C LEU A 163 8.51 6.72 -8.03
N GLU A 164 9.29 7.58 -8.69
CA GLU A 164 10.13 8.57 -8.03
C GLU A 164 9.31 9.58 -7.21
N LYS A 165 8.21 10.12 -7.77
CA LYS A 165 7.30 11.01 -7.04
C LYS A 165 6.73 10.36 -5.78
N ARG A 166 6.31 9.09 -5.87
CA ARG A 166 5.83 8.31 -4.72
C ARG A 166 6.93 8.15 -3.67
N ASN A 167 8.14 7.76 -4.08
CA ASN A 167 9.26 7.57 -3.18
C ASN A 167 9.66 8.89 -2.50
N ALA A 168 9.72 9.99 -3.24
CA ALA A 168 9.97 11.32 -2.69
C ALA A 168 8.88 11.76 -1.68
N ALA A 169 7.61 11.45 -1.96
CA ALA A 169 6.53 11.68 -1.01
C ALA A 169 6.63 10.81 0.25
N MET A 170 7.15 9.58 0.13
CA MET A 170 7.42 8.70 1.27
C MET A 170 8.62 9.20 2.11
N ASP A 171 9.69 9.65 1.48
CA ASP A 171 10.89 10.17 2.15
C ASP A 171 10.66 11.56 2.78
N ALA A 172 9.76 12.36 2.22
CA ALA A 172 9.33 13.64 2.78
C ALA A 172 8.49 13.49 4.07
N LYS A 173 8.17 12.27 4.51
CA LYS A 173 7.52 12.05 5.82
C LYS A 173 8.47 12.47 6.94
N PRO A 174 8.10 13.45 7.78
CA PRO A 174 8.93 13.80 8.92
C PRO A 174 8.94 12.63 9.92
N VAL A 175 10.05 12.54 10.66
CA VAL A 175 10.31 11.64 11.82
C VAL A 175 9.21 11.70 12.91
N THR A 176 8.19 12.57 12.76
CA THR A 176 7.05 12.80 13.66
C THR A 176 6.11 11.60 13.84
N MET A 177 6.05 10.62 12.92
CA MET A 177 5.23 9.41 13.13
C MET A 177 5.69 8.56 14.32
N LYS A 178 6.99 8.57 14.65
CA LYS A 178 7.52 7.80 15.81
C LYS A 178 7.18 8.45 17.16
N ALA A 179 6.93 9.76 17.20
CA ALA A 179 6.61 10.49 18.43
C ALA A 179 5.09 10.61 18.69
N THR A 180 4.27 10.64 17.63
CA THR A 180 2.82 10.88 17.72
C THR A 180 2.04 9.74 18.37
N ILE A 181 2.42 8.48 18.13
CA ILE A 181 1.73 7.32 18.71
C ILE A 181 1.96 7.20 20.22
N PRO A 182 3.21 7.31 20.75
CA PRO A 182 3.44 7.37 22.19
C PRO A 182 2.70 8.52 22.89
N ASP A 183 2.64 9.70 22.27
CA ASP A 183 1.92 10.85 22.81
C ASP A 183 0.40 10.59 22.91
N LEU A 184 -0.19 9.99 21.86
CA LEU A 184 -1.59 9.58 21.87
C LEU A 184 -1.85 8.53 22.97
N ASP A 185 -0.97 7.54 23.11
CA ASP A 185 -1.08 6.51 24.15
C ASP A 185 -1.06 7.10 25.57
N ASN A 186 -0.26 8.14 25.79
CA ASN A 186 -0.19 8.83 27.07
C ASN A 186 -1.45 9.65 27.33
N ALA A 187 -1.97 10.37 26.32
CA ALA A 187 -3.22 11.11 26.44
C ALA A 187 -4.43 10.19 26.73
N ILE A 188 -4.52 9.04 26.05
CA ILE A 188 -5.54 8.01 26.32
C ILE A 188 -5.49 7.55 27.77
N LYS A 189 -4.29 7.23 28.27
CA LYS A 189 -4.10 6.77 29.66
C LYS A 189 -4.50 7.85 30.65
N ALA A 190 -4.11 9.10 30.40
CA ALA A 190 -4.42 10.24 31.27
C ALA A 190 -5.94 10.43 31.41
N VAL A 191 -6.67 10.48 30.29
CA VAL A 191 -8.15 10.59 30.31
C VAL A 191 -8.78 9.40 31.02
N TRP A 192 -8.37 8.17 30.70
CA TRP A 192 -8.89 6.96 31.36
C TRP A 192 -8.67 7.01 32.88
N SER A 193 -7.44 7.31 33.33
CA SER A 193 -7.13 7.35 34.76
C SER A 193 -7.92 8.44 35.49
N THR A 194 -8.06 9.62 34.89
CA THR A 194 -8.78 10.72 35.53
C THR A 194 -10.27 10.42 35.64
N VAL A 195 -10.90 9.90 34.59
CA VAL A 195 -12.31 9.50 34.64
C VAL A 195 -12.53 8.37 35.63
N LEU A 196 -11.62 7.38 35.66
CA LEU A 196 -11.68 6.27 36.61
C LEU A 196 -11.62 6.75 38.07
N VAL A 197 -10.70 7.67 38.38
CA VAL A 197 -10.51 8.20 39.75
C VAL A 197 -11.66 9.12 40.16
N LEU A 198 -12.12 10.01 39.27
CA LEU A 198 -13.10 11.04 39.62
C LEU A 198 -14.55 10.57 39.50
N LYS A 199 -14.84 9.66 38.56
CA LYS A 199 -16.22 9.28 38.18
C LYS A 199 -16.51 7.78 38.35
N GLY A 200 -15.49 6.98 38.67
CA GLY A 200 -15.62 5.55 38.93
C GLY A 200 -15.51 4.67 37.67
N GLU A 201 -15.38 3.38 37.91
CA GLU A 201 -15.07 2.37 36.88
C GLU A 201 -16.14 2.24 35.81
N GLU A 202 -17.42 2.22 36.19
CA GLU A 202 -18.52 2.09 35.24
C GLU A 202 -18.56 3.26 34.24
N ARG A 203 -18.29 4.48 34.72
CA ARG A 203 -18.27 5.68 33.88
C ARG A 203 -17.04 5.72 32.98
N ALA A 204 -15.88 5.31 33.48
CA ALA A 204 -14.69 5.15 32.65
C ALA A 204 -14.92 4.12 31.54
N ALA A 205 -15.52 2.98 31.89
CA ALA A 205 -15.85 1.93 30.93
C ALA A 205 -16.84 2.40 29.85
N ALA A 206 -17.88 3.16 30.24
CA ALA A 206 -18.86 3.71 29.31
C ALA A 206 -18.22 4.68 28.29
N VAL A 207 -17.34 5.58 28.74
CA VAL A 207 -16.65 6.54 27.85
C VAL A 207 -15.74 5.84 26.84
N PHE A 208 -15.10 4.74 27.25
CA PHE A 208 -14.18 3.96 26.42
C PHE A 208 -14.81 2.70 25.82
N ALA A 209 -16.15 2.61 25.76
CA ALA A 209 -16.85 1.42 25.26
C ALA A 209 -16.44 1.05 23.82
N ASP A 210 -16.29 2.05 22.94
CA ASP A 210 -15.81 1.85 21.56
C ASP A 210 -14.37 1.31 21.53
N PHE A 211 -13.53 1.75 22.48
CA PHE A 211 -12.16 1.28 22.63
C PHE A 211 -12.14 -0.22 22.95
N PHE A 212 -12.96 -0.66 23.91
CA PHE A 212 -13.06 -2.07 24.29
C PHE A 212 -13.67 -2.93 23.18
N THR A 213 -14.66 -2.40 22.45
CA THR A 213 -15.25 -3.08 21.30
C THR A 213 -14.23 -3.29 20.19
N ALA A 214 -13.44 -2.26 19.85
CA ALA A 214 -12.36 -2.36 18.87
C ALA A 214 -11.31 -3.40 19.29
N LEU A 215 -10.95 -3.44 20.58
CA LEU A 215 -10.00 -4.42 21.11
C LEU A 215 -10.50 -5.86 21.01
N ALA A 216 -11.77 -6.10 21.34
CA ALA A 216 -12.38 -7.42 21.23
C ALA A 216 -12.36 -7.90 19.76
N ASN A 217 -12.71 -7.01 18.83
CA ASN A 217 -12.66 -7.29 17.39
C ASN A 217 -11.25 -7.57 16.89
N GLN A 218 -10.24 -6.87 17.38
CA GLN A 218 -8.87 -7.12 16.95
C GLN A 218 -8.31 -8.43 17.51
N ARG A 219 -8.62 -8.77 18.76
CA ARG A 219 -8.24 -10.07 19.34
C ARG A 219 -8.90 -11.25 18.62
N SER A 220 -10.16 -11.10 18.19
CA SER A 220 -10.84 -12.13 17.39
C SER A 220 -10.20 -12.29 16.00
N ARG A 221 -9.75 -11.21 15.37
CA ARG A 221 -8.98 -11.27 14.11
C ARG A 221 -7.62 -11.98 14.27
N ILE A 222 -6.87 -11.67 15.34
CA ILE A 222 -5.56 -12.29 15.60
C ILE A 222 -5.71 -13.79 15.87
N SER A 223 -6.71 -14.19 16.66
CA SER A 223 -6.97 -15.62 16.95
C SER A 223 -7.41 -16.41 15.72
N ARG A 224 -8.20 -15.82 14.80
CA ARG A 224 -8.55 -16.45 13.51
C ARG A 224 -7.35 -16.66 12.59
N LYS A 225 -6.44 -15.69 12.50
CA LYS A 225 -5.21 -15.82 11.69
C LYS A 225 -4.21 -16.86 12.22
N ARG A 226 -4.35 -17.28 13.47
CA ARG A 226 -3.47 -18.27 14.12
C ARG A 226 -4.01 -19.71 14.06
N LYS A 227 -5.18 -19.96 13.48
CA LYS A 227 -5.58 -21.34 13.16
C LYS A 227 -4.71 -21.83 11.99
N PRO A 228 -3.92 -22.90 12.16
CA PRO A 228 -3.26 -23.54 11.03
C PRO A 228 -4.34 -24.13 10.11
N ASP A 229 -4.17 -23.99 8.81
CA ASP A 229 -4.85 -24.87 7.86
C ASP A 229 -4.64 -26.30 8.32
N SER A 230 -5.73 -26.98 8.62
CA SER A 230 -5.72 -28.38 9.02
C SER A 230 -5.97 -29.21 7.76
N PRO A 231 -4.99 -29.95 7.22
CA PRO A 231 -5.28 -31.13 6.43
C PRO A 231 -4.80 -32.34 7.22
N ASP A 232 -5.68 -32.92 8.02
CA ASP A 232 -5.56 -34.32 8.39
C ASP A 232 -6.94 -34.96 8.20
N SER A 233 -7.19 -35.39 6.96
CA SER A 233 -8.11 -36.49 6.71
C SER A 233 -7.23 -37.71 6.43
N PRO A 234 -7.22 -38.73 7.31
CA PRO A 234 -6.50 -39.95 7.02
C PRO A 234 -7.24 -40.67 5.89
N SER A 235 -6.58 -40.84 4.75
CA SER A 235 -7.00 -41.77 3.71
C SER A 235 -6.94 -43.19 4.27
N LEU A 236 -8.12 -43.78 4.47
CA LEU A 236 -8.36 -45.22 4.51
C LEU A 236 -9.10 -45.62 3.24
#